data_AF-A0A959S6B3-F1
#
_entry.id   AF-A0A959S6B3-F1
#
_cell.length_a   1.000
_cell.length_b   1.000
_cell.length_c   1.000
_cell.angle_alpha   90.00
_cell.angle_beta   90.00
_cell.angle_gamma   90.00
#
_symmetry.space_group_name_H-M   'P 1'
#
loop_
_entity.id
_entity.type
_entity.pdbx_description
1 polymer ?
#
loop_
_entity_poly.entity_id
_entity_poly.type
_entity_poly.pdbx_seq_one_letter_code
_entity_poly.pdbx_strand_id
1 'polypeptide(L)'
;MSRLSQPDWSTEMSWIQKLYDTYEQCAGAEQFVNNPLQPIGHTTQQAHIEIVIDGQGNFLRATVLTKANQTTLVPCTEESGGRSGKKPVNHPLCDKLQYIAGDFKKYGGEVTSGFASRPYKPYRNYLGS
;
A
#
# COMPACT_ATOMS: atom_id res chain seq x y z
N MET A 1 36.35 41.72 2.46
CA MET A 1 35.85 40.38 2.88
C MET A 1 34.34 40.45 2.99
N SER A 2 33.64 40.17 1.89
CA SER A 2 32.17 40.13 1.84
C SER A 2 31.69 38.88 2.56
N ARG A 3 30.87 39.07 3.60
CA ARG A 3 30.23 38.00 4.34
C ARG A 3 29.19 37.36 3.40
N LEU A 4 29.44 36.12 2.97
CA LEU A 4 28.45 35.36 2.20
C LEU A 4 27.19 35.21 3.06
N SER A 5 26.06 35.71 2.55
CA SER A 5 24.73 35.48 3.12
C SER A 5 24.51 33.97 3.20
N GLN A 6 24.39 33.43 4.40
CA GLN A 6 23.98 32.04 4.57
C GLN A 6 22.54 31.90 4.02
N PRO A 7 22.22 30.82 3.30
CA PRO A 7 20.86 30.60 2.81
C PRO A 7 19.91 30.43 4.00
N ASP A 8 18.75 31.07 3.96
CA ASP A 8 17.74 30.97 5.02
C ASP A 8 16.93 29.68 4.86
N TRP A 9 17.40 28.62 5.53
CA TRP A 9 16.80 27.29 5.55
C TRP A 9 15.40 27.25 6.16
N SER A 10 14.95 28.34 6.83
CA SER A 10 13.58 28.41 7.38
C SER A 10 12.51 28.43 6.29
N THR A 11 12.87 28.87 5.08
CA THR A 11 11.97 28.90 3.91
C THR A 11 11.91 27.55 3.18
N GLU A 12 12.97 26.74 3.22
CA GLU A 12 13.06 25.47 2.50
C GLU A 12 12.30 24.31 3.17
N MET A 13 11.99 24.43 4.47
CA MET A 13 11.14 23.47 5.19
C MET A 13 9.64 23.83 5.16
N SER A 14 9.28 24.94 4.50
CA SER A 14 7.90 25.46 4.48
C SER A 14 6.93 24.60 3.66
N TRP A 15 7.39 23.93 2.61
CA TRP A 15 6.50 23.21 1.67
C TRP A 15 5.90 21.94 2.28
N ILE A 16 6.70 21.11 2.96
CA ILE A 16 6.21 19.87 3.58
C ILE A 16 5.19 20.18 4.69
N GLN A 17 5.47 21.21 5.49
CA GLN A 17 4.56 21.70 6.52
C GLN A 17 3.27 22.25 5.90
N LYS A 18 3.36 23.04 4.83
CA LYS A 18 2.18 23.54 4.09
C LYS A 18 1.34 22.40 3.51
N LEU A 19 1.96 21.34 2.99
CA LEU A 19 1.24 20.16 2.50
C LEU A 19 0.51 19.45 3.64
N TYR A 20 1.16 19.28 4.78
CA TYR A 20 0.55 18.72 5.99
C TYR A 20 -0.63 19.58 6.48
N ASP A 21 -0.43 20.89 6.64
CA ASP A 21 -1.47 21.81 7.11
C ASP A 21 -2.67 21.84 6.14
N THR A 22 -2.41 21.75 4.83
CA THR A 22 -3.46 21.65 3.81
C THR A 22 -4.24 20.35 3.95
N TYR A 23 -3.56 19.23 4.20
CA TYR A 23 -4.21 17.95 4.44
C TYR A 23 -5.12 18.03 5.68
N GLU A 24 -4.62 18.53 6.81
CA GLU A 24 -5.40 18.65 8.05
C GLU A 24 -6.62 19.56 7.90
N GLN A 25 -6.50 20.66 7.15
CA GLN A 25 -7.64 21.55 6.86
C GLN A 25 -8.69 20.91 5.94
N CYS A 26 -8.26 20.00 5.07
CA CYS A 26 -9.13 19.30 4.13
C CYS A 26 -9.71 18.01 4.70
N ALA A 27 -9.01 17.38 5.65
CA ALA A 27 -9.44 16.16 6.30
C ALA A 27 -10.74 16.41 7.08
N GLY A 28 -11.83 15.77 6.65
CA GLY A 28 -13.15 15.97 7.24
C GLY A 28 -13.90 17.21 6.76
N ALA A 29 -13.36 17.98 5.82
CA ALA A 29 -14.08 19.10 5.22
C ALA A 29 -15.26 18.61 4.37
N GLU A 30 -16.38 19.36 4.38
CA GLU A 30 -17.64 18.97 3.72
C GLU A 30 -17.48 18.63 2.24
N GLN A 31 -16.59 19.34 1.54
CA GLN A 31 -16.29 19.13 0.12
C GLN A 31 -15.70 17.74 -0.20
N PHE A 32 -15.19 17.01 0.80
CA PHE A 32 -14.65 15.66 0.65
C PHE A 32 -15.50 14.57 1.30
N VAL A 33 -16.71 14.86 1.79
CA VAL A 33 -17.58 13.86 2.46
C VAL A 33 -17.86 12.65 1.56
N ASN A 34 -18.05 12.87 0.26
CA ASN A 34 -18.31 11.80 -0.71
C ASN A 34 -17.05 11.11 -1.23
N ASN A 35 -15.87 11.70 -1.01
CA ASN A 35 -14.58 11.16 -1.43
C ASN A 35 -13.50 11.61 -0.45
N PRO A 36 -13.45 11.00 0.76
CA PRO A 36 -12.58 11.46 1.82
C PRO A 36 -11.11 11.28 1.44
N LEU A 37 -10.26 12.17 1.97
CA LEU A 37 -8.83 12.01 1.85
C LEU A 37 -8.40 10.71 2.54
N GLN A 38 -7.50 9.96 1.89
CA GLN A 38 -6.96 8.73 2.45
C GLN A 38 -6.08 9.07 3.66
N PRO A 39 -6.12 8.27 4.74
CA PRO A 39 -5.17 8.38 5.83
C PRO A 39 -3.72 8.28 5.33
N ILE A 40 -2.81 8.94 6.03
CA ILE A 40 -1.38 8.87 5.72
C ILE A 40 -0.92 7.40 5.75
N GLY A 41 -0.07 7.02 4.80
CA GLY A 41 0.47 5.66 4.71
C GLY A 41 -0.57 4.62 4.26
N HIS A 42 -1.62 5.04 3.57
CA HIS A 42 -2.60 4.13 2.97
C HIS A 42 -2.71 4.35 1.46
N THR A 43 -3.19 3.32 0.78
CA THR A 43 -3.55 3.37 -0.64
C THR A 43 -4.82 2.58 -0.88
N THR A 44 -5.43 2.73 -2.05
CA THR A 44 -6.58 1.93 -2.47
C THR A 44 -6.17 0.83 -3.41
N GLN A 45 -6.66 -0.38 -3.16
CA GLN A 45 -6.48 -1.55 -4.00
C GLN A 45 -7.84 -2.14 -4.38
N GLN A 46 -7.91 -2.78 -5.54
CA GLN A 46 -9.08 -3.59 -5.93
C GLN A 46 -8.92 -5.00 -5.35
N ALA A 47 -9.48 -5.23 -4.17
CA ALA A 47 -9.52 -6.54 -3.53
C ALA A 47 -10.59 -7.41 -4.21
N HIS A 48 -10.19 -8.58 -4.70
CA HIS A 48 -11.13 -9.53 -5.33
C HIS A 48 -11.71 -10.53 -4.34
N ILE A 49 -10.98 -10.81 -3.26
CA ILE A 49 -11.31 -11.80 -2.24
C ILE A 49 -11.09 -11.16 -0.88
N GLU A 50 -12.09 -11.24 -0.02
CA GLU A 50 -11.97 -10.94 1.40
C GLU A 50 -11.85 -12.26 2.17
N ILE A 51 -10.87 -12.34 3.08
CA ILE A 51 -10.68 -13.49 3.96
C ILE A 51 -10.82 -13.00 5.40
N VAL A 52 -11.66 -13.68 6.18
CA VAL A 52 -11.86 -13.37 7.60
C VAL A 52 -11.26 -14.49 8.43
N ILE A 53 -10.42 -14.08 9.39
CA ILE A 53 -9.79 -14.93 10.38
C ILE A 53 -10.21 -14.49 11.79
N ASP A 54 -10.17 -15.41 12.75
CA ASP A 54 -10.34 -15.06 14.17
C ASP A 54 -9.02 -14.53 14.78
N GLY A 55 -9.07 -14.13 16.06
CA GLY A 55 -7.91 -13.62 16.78
C GLY A 55 -6.80 -14.65 17.03
N GLN A 56 -7.06 -15.94 16.79
CA GLN A 56 -6.09 -17.02 16.87
C GLN A 56 -5.51 -17.37 15.49
N GLY A 57 -5.97 -16.69 14.43
CA GLY A 57 -5.55 -16.93 13.05
C GLY A 57 -6.28 -18.07 12.35
N ASN A 58 -7.36 -18.60 12.93
CA ASN A 58 -8.15 -19.63 12.25
C ASN A 58 -9.00 -19.02 11.15
N PHE A 59 -9.09 -19.72 10.02
CA PHE A 59 -9.96 -19.34 8.92
C PHE A 59 -11.44 -19.43 9.34
N LEU A 60 -12.19 -18.34 9.10
CA LEU A 60 -13.63 -18.29 9.33
C LEU A 60 -14.42 -18.34 8.03
N ARG A 61 -14.09 -17.45 7.07
CA ARG A 61 -14.75 -17.41 5.76
C ARG A 61 -13.89 -16.74 4.70
N ALA A 62 -14.23 -16.98 3.43
CA ALA A 62 -13.75 -16.21 2.29
C ALA A 62 -14.92 -15.82 1.39
N THR A 63 -14.89 -14.60 0.86
CA THR A 63 -15.93 -14.06 -0.01
C THR A 63 -15.30 -13.43 -1.23
N VAL A 64 -15.85 -13.71 -2.42
CA VAL A 64 -15.50 -12.99 -3.65
C VAL A 64 -16.26 -11.66 -3.68
N LEU A 65 -15.54 -10.55 -3.81
CA LEU A 65 -16.11 -9.22 -3.78
C LEU A 65 -16.67 -8.83 -5.15
N THR A 66 -17.89 -8.29 -5.15
CA THR A 66 -18.49 -7.64 -6.33
C THR A 66 -17.71 -6.36 -6.66
N LYS A 67 -17.70 -5.92 -7.93
CA LYS A 67 -16.95 -4.72 -8.37
C LYS A 67 -17.20 -3.48 -7.50
N ALA A 68 -18.43 -3.30 -7.04
CA ALA A 68 -18.82 -2.17 -6.18
C ALA A 68 -18.11 -2.18 -4.81
N ASN A 69 -17.70 -3.35 -4.32
CA ASN A 69 -17.10 -3.53 -3.00
C ASN A 69 -15.59 -3.82 -3.06
N GLN A 70 -14.96 -3.78 -4.25
CA GLN A 70 -13.55 -4.15 -4.38
C GLN A 70 -12.60 -3.06 -3.90
N THR A 71 -12.99 -1.79 -4.00
CA THR A 71 -12.13 -0.66 -3.61
C THR A 71 -11.92 -0.69 -2.10
N THR A 72 -10.72 -1.11 -1.70
CA THR A 72 -10.34 -1.34 -0.31
C THR A 72 -9.17 -0.45 0.04
N LEU A 73 -9.30 0.29 1.13
CA LEU A 73 -8.20 1.05 1.71
C LEU A 73 -7.26 0.09 2.45
N VAL A 74 -5.97 0.14 2.14
CA VAL A 74 -4.96 -0.75 2.70
C VAL A 74 -3.75 0.04 3.18
N PRO A 75 -3.08 -0.40 4.28
CA PRO A 75 -1.83 0.22 4.69
C PRO A 75 -0.73 -0.05 3.65
N CYS A 76 0.15 0.92 3.46
CA CYS A 76 1.30 0.80 2.57
C CYS A 76 2.51 1.57 3.11
N THR A 77 3.71 1.03 2.89
CA THR A 77 4.96 1.79 2.98
C THR A 77 5.13 2.66 1.74
N GLU A 78 5.97 3.69 1.79
CA GLU A 78 6.29 4.54 0.64
C GLU A 78 6.81 3.70 -0.56
N GLU A 79 7.69 2.74 -0.30
CA GLU A 79 8.23 1.84 -1.34
C GLU A 79 7.13 0.97 -1.98
N SER A 80 6.21 0.44 -1.17
CA SER A 80 5.08 -0.34 -1.67
C SER A 80 4.02 0.54 -2.35
N GLY A 81 3.81 1.78 -1.91
CA GLY A 81 2.87 2.72 -2.52
C GLY A 81 3.35 3.18 -3.89
N GLY A 82 4.65 3.44 -4.04
CA GLY A 82 5.30 3.80 -5.29
C GLY A 82 5.65 2.62 -6.21
N ARG A 83 5.21 1.41 -5.87
CA ARG A 83 5.63 0.19 -6.56
C ARG A 83 5.25 0.20 -8.04
N SER A 84 6.22 -0.05 -8.90
CA SER A 84 6.02 -0.24 -10.35
C SER A 84 7.02 -1.27 -10.89
N GLY A 85 6.83 -1.70 -12.13
CA GLY A 85 7.77 -2.60 -12.80
C GLY A 85 7.60 -4.09 -12.49
N LYS A 86 8.67 -4.87 -12.69
CA LYS A 86 8.60 -6.35 -12.81
C LYS A 86 8.64 -7.11 -11.48
N LYS A 87 9.10 -6.48 -10.39
CA LYS A 87 9.24 -7.08 -9.05
C LYS A 87 8.70 -6.12 -7.99
N PRO A 88 7.38 -5.85 -7.97
CA PRO A 88 6.80 -4.89 -7.04
C PRO A 88 6.95 -5.35 -5.58
N VAL A 89 7.16 -4.39 -4.69
CA VAL A 89 7.18 -4.58 -3.23
C VAL A 89 5.76 -4.83 -2.73
N ASN A 90 5.61 -5.73 -1.77
CA ASN A 90 4.30 -6.12 -1.25
C ASN A 90 3.70 -5.08 -0.31
N HIS A 91 2.38 -4.99 -0.29
CA HIS A 91 1.65 -4.40 0.84
C HIS A 91 1.53 -5.43 1.96
N PRO A 92 1.51 -4.99 3.24
CA PRO A 92 1.22 -5.87 4.36
C PRO A 92 -0.22 -6.41 4.29
N LEU A 93 -0.39 -7.73 4.43
CA LEU A 93 -1.66 -8.48 4.52
C LEU A 93 -2.65 -8.37 3.35
N CYS A 94 -2.65 -7.28 2.59
CA CYS A 94 -3.69 -6.89 1.64
C CYS A 94 -3.17 -6.83 0.21
N ASP A 95 -2.51 -7.89 -0.24
CA ASP A 95 -1.87 -7.93 -1.56
C ASP A 95 -2.19 -9.21 -2.34
N LYS A 96 -1.55 -9.38 -3.50
CA LYS A 96 -1.72 -10.55 -4.37
C LYS A 96 -1.36 -11.84 -3.64
N LEU A 97 -2.13 -12.89 -3.91
CA LEU A 97 -1.95 -14.23 -3.35
C LEU A 97 -0.52 -14.77 -3.49
N GLN A 98 0.23 -14.40 -4.53
CA GLN A 98 1.63 -14.82 -4.68
C GLN A 98 2.53 -14.48 -3.48
N TYR A 99 2.20 -13.45 -2.70
CA TYR A 99 2.98 -13.03 -1.53
C TYR A 99 2.58 -13.77 -0.25
N ILE A 100 1.34 -14.27 -0.17
CA ILE A 100 0.79 -14.90 1.05
C ILE A 100 0.74 -16.42 0.92
N ALA A 101 0.49 -16.95 -0.28
CA ALA A 101 0.40 -18.37 -0.56
C ALA A 101 1.76 -18.91 -1.04
N GLY A 102 2.50 -19.59 -0.15
CA GLY A 102 3.77 -20.23 -0.49
C GLY A 102 3.63 -21.36 -1.53
N ASP A 103 2.43 -21.92 -1.66
CA ASP A 103 2.04 -22.95 -2.62
C ASP A 103 1.28 -22.38 -3.84
N PHE A 104 1.31 -21.06 -4.06
CA PHE A 104 0.55 -20.39 -5.12
C PHE A 104 0.72 -21.05 -6.50
N LYS A 105 1.95 -21.42 -6.89
CA LYS A 105 2.20 -22.12 -8.16
C LYS A 105 1.62 -23.52 -8.23
N LYS A 106 1.57 -24.25 -7.11
CA LYS A 106 1.04 -25.62 -7.06
C LYS A 106 -0.44 -25.65 -7.44
N TYR A 107 -1.18 -24.60 -7.12
CA TYR A 107 -2.59 -24.43 -7.44
C TYR A 107 -2.84 -23.62 -8.72
N GLY A 108 -1.85 -23.54 -9.62
CA GLY A 108 -2.01 -22.91 -10.93
C GLY A 108 -1.87 -21.38 -10.94
N GLY A 109 -1.44 -20.77 -9.83
CA GLY A 109 -1.17 -19.34 -9.77
C GLY A 109 -0.05 -18.92 -10.71
N GLU A 110 -0.18 -17.73 -11.32
CA GLU A 110 0.86 -17.11 -12.13
C GLU A 110 1.49 -15.93 -11.38
N VAL A 111 2.79 -16.02 -11.13
CA VAL A 111 3.53 -14.95 -10.47
C VAL A 111 3.81 -13.80 -11.44
N THR A 112 4.00 -12.59 -10.90
CA THR A 112 4.45 -11.45 -11.71
C THR A 112 5.70 -11.83 -12.51
N SER A 113 5.79 -11.36 -13.76
CA SER A 113 6.82 -11.76 -14.73
C SER A 113 8.27 -11.65 -14.21
N GLY A 114 8.59 -10.67 -13.35
CA GLY A 114 9.93 -10.57 -12.76
C GLY A 114 10.28 -11.68 -11.75
N PHE A 115 9.31 -12.49 -11.33
CA PHE A 115 9.49 -13.65 -10.46
C PHE A 115 9.38 -14.98 -11.20
N ALA A 116 9.20 -14.98 -12.52
CA ALA A 116 9.02 -16.21 -13.30
C ALA A 116 10.16 -17.23 -13.11
N SER A 117 11.41 -16.76 -13.00
CA SER A 117 12.58 -17.62 -12.77
C SER A 117 12.68 -18.17 -11.34
N ARG A 118 12.03 -17.52 -10.36
CA ARG A 118 11.99 -17.95 -8.95
C ARG A 118 10.60 -17.70 -8.36
N PRO A 119 9.60 -18.54 -8.69
CA PRO A 119 8.21 -18.27 -8.34
C PRO A 119 7.89 -18.26 -6.84
N TYR A 120 8.74 -18.86 -6.00
CA TYR A 120 8.60 -18.83 -4.55
C TYR A 120 9.15 -17.54 -3.91
N LYS A 121 9.86 -16.70 -4.69
CA LYS A 121 10.48 -15.47 -4.18
C LYS A 121 9.49 -14.45 -3.59
N PRO A 122 8.31 -14.18 -4.19
CA PRO A 122 7.35 -13.25 -3.62
C PRO A 122 6.93 -13.63 -2.19
N TYR A 123 6.57 -14.89 -1.96
CA TYR A 123 6.25 -15.39 -0.63
C TYR A 123 7.42 -15.27 0.35
N ARG A 124 8.65 -15.62 -0.07
CA ARG A 124 9.84 -15.44 0.79
C ARG A 124 10.10 -13.99 1.14
N ASN A 125 9.90 -13.07 0.20
CA ASN A 125 10.06 -11.64 0.46
C ASN A 125 9.06 -11.17 1.52
N TYR A 126 7.81 -11.64 1.45
CA TYR A 126 6.78 -11.31 2.42
C TYR A 126 7.10 -11.77 3.85
N LEU A 127 7.75 -12.93 4.01
CA LEU A 127 8.17 -13.42 5.33
C LEU A 127 9.38 -12.68 5.91
N GLY A 128 10.11 -11.92 5.10
CA GLY A 128 11.31 -11.17 5.51
C GLY A 128 11.10 -9.66 5.65
N SER A 129 9.90 -9.16 5.33
CA SER A 129 9.48 -7.76 5.46
C SER A 129 8.93 -7.43 6.83
#